data_AF-A0A9Q0Y9H7-F1
#
_entry.id   AF-A0A9Q0Y9H7-F1
#
_cell.length_a   1.000
_cell.length_b   1.000
_cell.length_c   1.000
_cell.angle_alpha   90.00
_cell.angle_beta   90.00
_cell.angle_gamma   90.00
#
_symmetry.space_group_name_H-M   'P 1'
#
loop_
_entity.id
_entity.type
_entity.pdbx_description
1 polymer ?
#
loop_
_entity_poly.entity_id
_entity_poly.type
_entity_poly.pdbx_seq_one_letter_code
_entity_poly.pdbx_strand_id
1 'polypeptide(L)'
;MVAINYDKVLLKMKSLINSWSKRNISTLGRITVLKSLIIPHINYPLLTLPSPSDEFLSNLNSLFYKFVWNANPDRISRNQAIQGYADGGLKMVDVRNHAIALKVTCIKRILRNSCNVVPLCCHIDDMLKFGNVYFSDLADRTSNLF
;
A
#
# COMPACT_ATOMS: atom_id res chain seq x y z
N MET A 1 9.95 -13.43 -9.32
CA MET A 1 9.26 -14.04 -8.15
C MET A 1 8.31 -13.07 -7.45
N VAL A 2 8.71 -11.81 -7.21
CA VAL A 2 7.87 -10.78 -6.54
C VAL A 2 6.57 -10.47 -7.30
N ALA A 3 6.63 -10.32 -8.63
CA ALA A 3 5.45 -10.05 -9.47
C ALA A 3 4.34 -11.11 -9.31
N ILE A 4 4.71 -12.39 -9.32
CA ILE A 4 3.78 -13.54 -9.22
C ILE A 4 2.93 -13.47 -7.94
N ASN A 5 3.50 -12.99 -6.83
CA ASN A 5 2.78 -12.87 -5.56
C ASN A 5 1.76 -11.73 -5.59
N TYR A 6 2.13 -10.58 -6.16
CA TYR A 6 1.22 -9.45 -6.32
C TYR A 6 0.10 -9.74 -7.33
N ASP A 7 0.38 -10.48 -8.40
CA ASP A 7 -0.61 -10.84 -9.42
C ASP A 7 -1.74 -11.68 -8.85
N LYS A 8 -1.43 -12.69 -8.03
CA LYS A 8 -2.44 -13.53 -7.36
C LYS A 8 -3.36 -12.70 -6.47
N VAL A 9 -2.79 -11.78 -5.72
CA VAL A 9 -3.54 -10.87 -4.83
C VAL A 9 -4.41 -9.92 -5.66
N LEU A 10 -3.86 -9.36 -6.75
CA LEU A 10 -4.58 -8.48 -7.66
C LEU A 10 -5.79 -9.19 -8.30
N LEU A 11 -5.64 -10.45 -8.71
CA LEU A 11 -6.77 -11.24 -9.25
C LEU A 11 -7.89 -11.41 -8.21
N LYS A 12 -7.55 -11.68 -6.96
CA LYS A 12 -8.53 -11.78 -5.86
C LYS A 12 -9.21 -10.44 -5.58
N MET A 13 -8.46 -9.34 -5.62
CA MET A 13 -9.04 -8.00 -5.45
C MET A 13 -9.97 -7.65 -6.61
N LYS A 14 -9.60 -7.97 -7.86
CA LYS A 14 -10.44 -7.77 -9.05
C LYS A 14 -11.75 -8.57 -8.97
N SER A 15 -11.70 -9.82 -8.51
CA SER A 15 -12.92 -10.63 -8.36
C SER A 15 -13.87 -10.06 -7.30
N LEU A 16 -13.34 -9.57 -6.18
CA LEU A 16 -14.13 -8.86 -5.16
C LEU A 16 -14.74 -7.58 -5.73
N ILE A 17 -13.93 -6.74 -6.38
CA ILE A 17 -14.41 -5.51 -7.03
C ILE A 17 -15.55 -5.82 -8.01
N ASN A 18 -15.40 -6.85 -8.84
CA ASN A 18 -16.42 -7.25 -9.81
C ASN A 18 -17.71 -7.79 -9.16
N SER A 19 -17.60 -8.43 -7.99
CA SER A 19 -18.78 -8.88 -7.23
C SER A 19 -19.52 -7.70 -6.58
N TRP A 20 -18.77 -6.77 -6.01
CA TRP A 20 -19.31 -5.60 -5.33
C TRP A 20 -19.81 -4.52 -6.29
N SER A 21 -19.27 -4.43 -7.51
CA SER A 21 -19.69 -3.45 -8.53
C SER A 21 -21.10 -3.71 -9.06
N LYS A 22 -21.58 -4.96 -9.00
CA LYS A 22 -22.95 -5.35 -9.38
C LYS A 22 -24.01 -4.85 -8.41
N ARG A 23 -23.62 -4.41 -7.22
CA ARG A 23 -24.53 -3.96 -6.17
C ARG A 23 -24.79 -2.46 -6.29
N ASN A 24 -26.00 -2.03 -5.99
CA ASN A 24 -26.35 -0.60 -5.98
C ASN A 24 -25.88 0.06 -4.67
N ILE A 25 -24.62 0.48 -4.65
CA ILE A 25 -23.96 1.07 -3.48
C ILE A 25 -23.53 2.50 -3.80
N SER A 26 -23.73 3.40 -2.84
CA SER A 26 -23.26 4.79 -2.93
C SER A 26 -21.74 4.88 -3.06
N THR A 27 -21.24 6.00 -3.58
CA THR A 27 -19.78 6.27 -3.71
C THR A 27 -19.06 6.10 -2.37
N LEU A 28 -19.60 6.67 -1.29
CA LEU A 28 -19.04 6.52 0.06
C LEU A 28 -19.06 5.06 0.53
N GLY A 29 -20.14 4.31 0.27
CA GLY A 29 -20.21 2.89 0.58
C GLY A 29 -19.15 2.07 -0.16
N ARG A 30 -18.88 2.39 -1.42
CA ARG A 30 -17.81 1.74 -2.21
C ARG A 30 -16.42 2.06 -1.66
N ILE A 31 -16.18 3.30 -1.23
CA ILE A 31 -14.92 3.69 -0.54
C ILE A 31 -14.77 2.88 0.76
N THR A 32 -15.85 2.71 1.52
CA THR A 32 -15.84 1.89 2.73
C THR A 32 -15.51 0.43 2.41
N VAL A 33 -16.14 -0.16 1.39
CA VAL A 33 -15.84 -1.54 0.93
C VAL A 33 -14.38 -1.68 0.51
N LEU A 34 -13.82 -0.69 -0.19
CA LEU A 34 -12.40 -0.70 -0.55
C LEU A 34 -11.51 -0.80 0.69
N LYS A 35 -11.76 0.06 1.68
CA LYS A 35 -10.97 0.12 2.91
C LYS A 35 -11.09 -1.12 3.76
N SER A 36 -12.32 -1.60 3.97
CA SER A 36 -12.58 -2.67 4.94
C SER A 36 -12.37 -4.07 4.37
N LEU A 37 -12.55 -4.26 3.06
CA LEU A 37 -12.55 -5.58 2.44
C LEU A 37 -11.44 -5.78 1.41
N ILE A 38 -11.23 -4.81 0.52
CA ILE A 38 -10.34 -5.01 -0.63
C ILE A 38 -8.87 -4.76 -0.26
N ILE A 39 -8.58 -3.64 0.41
CA ILE A 39 -7.22 -3.25 0.82
C ILE A 39 -6.52 -4.28 1.74
N PRO A 40 -7.19 -4.90 2.73
CA PRO A 40 -6.54 -5.89 3.59
C PRO A 40 -5.84 -7.02 2.83
N HIS A 41 -6.30 -7.38 1.62
CA HIS A 41 -5.65 -8.41 0.80
C HIS A 41 -4.23 -8.04 0.35
N ILE A 42 -3.93 -6.76 0.14
CA ILE A 42 -2.60 -6.30 -0.29
C ILE A 42 -1.70 -5.87 0.86
N ASN A 43 -2.25 -5.65 2.07
CA ASN A 43 -1.46 -5.24 3.24
C ASN A 43 -0.31 -6.19 3.57
N TYR A 44 -0.58 -7.51 3.59
CA TYR A 44 0.44 -8.50 3.93
C TYR A 44 1.59 -8.52 2.91
N PRO A 45 1.34 -8.64 1.59
CA PRO A 45 2.38 -8.50 0.57
C PRO A 45 3.19 -7.21 0.70
N LEU A 46 2.52 -6.07 0.91
CA LEU A 46 3.21 -4.78 1.06
C LEU A 46 4.11 -4.73 2.30
N LEU A 47 3.77 -5.46 3.36
CA LEU A 47 4.60 -5.52 4.56
C LEU A 47 5.82 -6.42 4.35
N THR A 48 5.62 -7.61 3.78
CA THR A 48 6.64 -8.67 3.74
C THR A 48 7.54 -8.64 2.51
N LEU A 49 7.06 -8.13 1.38
CA LEU A 49 7.82 -8.08 0.14
C LEU A 49 8.40 -6.68 -0.10
N PRO A 50 9.38 -6.56 -1.02
CA PRO A 50 9.77 -5.28 -1.59
C PRO A 50 8.55 -4.56 -2.17
N SER A 51 8.59 -3.22 -2.13
CA SER A 51 7.54 -2.40 -2.73
C SER A 51 7.38 -2.76 -4.20
N PRO A 52 6.14 -2.94 -4.71
CA PRO A 52 5.92 -3.21 -6.11
C PRO A 52 6.29 -1.98 -6.95
N SER A 53 6.36 -2.15 -8.27
CA SER A 53 6.63 -1.03 -9.17
C SER A 53 5.61 0.09 -9.04
N ASP A 54 6.04 1.31 -9.31
CA ASP A 54 5.17 2.49 -9.32
C ASP A 54 4.01 2.36 -10.32
N GLU A 55 4.26 1.68 -11.44
CA GLU A 55 3.25 1.35 -12.43
C GLU A 55 2.15 0.44 -11.84
N PHE A 56 2.55 -0.59 -11.09
CA PHE A 56 1.59 -1.48 -10.42
C PHE A 56 0.71 -0.70 -9.42
N LEU A 57 1.31 0.18 -8.61
CA LEU A 57 0.58 1.01 -7.66
C LEU A 57 -0.40 1.95 -8.37
N SER A 58 0.03 2.57 -9.48
CA SER A 58 -0.81 3.46 -10.29
C SER A 58 -1.99 2.72 -10.94
N ASN A 59 -1.74 1.52 -11.48
CA ASN A 59 -2.75 0.65 -12.07
C ASN A 59 -3.78 0.21 -11.03
N LEU A 60 -3.34 -0.15 -9.83
CA LEU A 60 -4.22 -0.52 -8.72
C LEU A 60 -5.07 0.67 -8.24
N ASN A 61 -4.47 1.86 -8.16
CA ASN A 61 -5.19 3.09 -7.81
C ASN A 61 -6.28 3.39 -8.86
N SER A 62 -5.94 3.29 -10.15
CA SER A 62 -6.90 3.49 -11.24
C SER A 62 -8.05 2.48 -11.21
N LEU A 63 -7.77 1.21 -10.86
CA LEU A 63 -8.81 0.20 -10.63
C LEU A 63 -9.75 0.59 -9.48
N PHE A 64 -9.22 1.14 -8.38
CA PHE A 64 -10.01 1.59 -7.24
C PHE A 64 -10.91 2.78 -7.60
N TYR A 65 -10.39 3.79 -8.30
CA TYR A 65 -11.21 4.91 -8.78
C TYR A 65 -12.32 4.44 -9.72
N LYS A 66 -12.00 3.54 -10.67
CA LYS A 66 -13.01 2.94 -11.56
C LYS A 66 -14.12 2.25 -10.76
N PHE A 67 -13.79 1.53 -9.70
CA PHE A 67 -14.77 0.88 -8.83
C PHE A 67 -15.65 1.90 -8.10
N VAL A 68 -15.03 2.91 -7.46
CA VAL A 68 -15.72 3.94 -6.69
C VAL A 68 -16.71 4.73 -7.55
N TRP A 69 -16.33 5.08 -8.77
CA TRP A 69 -17.16 5.85 -9.70
C TRP A 69 -18.10 5.00 -10.56
N ASN A 70 -18.17 3.69 -10.32
CA ASN A 70 -19.00 2.78 -11.10
C ASN A 70 -18.69 2.80 -12.60
N ALA A 71 -17.41 2.85 -12.95
CA ALA A 71 -16.91 3.02 -14.31
C ALA A 71 -17.36 4.32 -15.01
N ASN A 72 -17.94 5.28 -14.29
CA ASN A 72 -18.15 6.64 -14.78
C ASN A 72 -16.87 7.48 -14.61
N PRO A 73 -16.78 8.64 -15.29
CA PRO A 73 -15.70 9.60 -15.07
C PRO A 73 -15.59 10.05 -13.61
N ASP A 74 -14.37 10.38 -13.21
CA ASP A 74 -14.07 10.91 -11.88
C ASP A 74 -14.86 12.21 -11.65
N ARG A 75 -15.76 12.24 -10.66
CA ARG A 75 -16.62 13.41 -10.39
C ARG A 75 -15.90 14.55 -9.68
N ILE A 76 -14.82 14.23 -8.97
CA ILE A 76 -13.95 15.18 -8.27
C ILE A 76 -12.50 14.82 -8.58
N SER A 77 -11.59 15.78 -8.43
CA SER A 77 -10.16 15.52 -8.61
C SER A 77 -9.68 14.46 -7.60
N ARG A 78 -8.75 13.60 -8.02
CA ARG A 78 -8.19 12.55 -7.14
C ARG A 78 -7.51 13.15 -5.91
N ASN A 79 -6.85 14.30 -6.07
CA ASN A 79 -6.23 15.04 -4.97
C ASN A 79 -7.27 15.49 -3.94
N GLN A 80 -8.44 15.96 -4.38
CA GLN A 80 -9.56 16.32 -3.50
C GLN A 80 -10.19 15.08 -2.85
N ALA A 81 -10.34 13.98 -3.59
CA ALA A 81 -10.97 12.76 -3.10
C ALA A 81 -10.25 12.17 -1.87
N ILE A 82 -8.92 12.28 -1.83
CA ILE A 82 -8.08 11.76 -0.74
C ILE A 82 -8.27 12.56 0.56
N GLN A 83 -8.62 13.84 0.47
CA GLN A 83 -8.70 14.75 1.63
C GLN A 83 -9.79 14.33 2.65
N GLY A 84 -9.70 14.92 3.83
CA GLY A 84 -10.67 14.75 4.91
C GLY A 84 -12.06 15.29 4.55
N TYR A 85 -13.09 14.86 5.29
CA TYR A 85 -14.44 15.39 5.12
C TYR A 85 -14.53 16.89 5.45
N ALA A 86 -13.73 17.37 6.41
CA ALA A 86 -13.65 18.78 6.77
C ALA A 86 -13.18 19.66 5.61
N ASP A 87 -12.29 19.12 4.77
CA ASP A 87 -11.72 19.80 3.60
C ASP A 87 -12.55 19.56 2.33
N GLY A 88 -13.76 19.00 2.46
CA GLY A 88 -14.63 18.66 1.32
C GLY A 88 -14.17 17.42 0.53
N GLY A 89 -13.30 16.59 1.08
CA GLY A 89 -12.84 15.33 0.49
C GLY A 89 -13.72 14.13 0.87
N LEU A 90 -13.38 12.95 0.33
CA LEU A 90 -14.11 11.70 0.58
C LEU A 90 -13.35 10.71 1.48
N LYS A 91 -12.17 11.11 1.98
CA LYS A 91 -11.19 10.23 2.63
C LYS A 91 -10.84 9.02 1.76
N MET A 92 -10.74 9.18 0.45
CA MET A 92 -10.34 8.08 -0.45
C MET A 92 -8.93 7.58 -0.10
N VAL A 93 -8.66 6.29 -0.30
CA VAL A 93 -7.31 5.76 -0.07
C VAL A 93 -6.47 5.97 -1.31
N ASP A 94 -5.28 6.54 -1.10
CA ASP A 94 -4.20 6.50 -2.09
C ASP A 94 -3.28 5.30 -1.80
N VAL A 95 -3.14 4.42 -2.79
CA VAL A 95 -2.42 3.14 -2.65
C VAL A 95 -0.94 3.35 -2.32
N ARG A 96 -0.31 4.36 -2.95
CA ARG A 96 1.10 4.69 -2.71
C ARG A 96 1.32 5.15 -1.28
N ASN A 97 0.55 6.15 -0.85
CA ASN A 97 0.62 6.65 0.52
C ASN A 97 0.30 5.56 1.55
N HIS A 98 -0.65 4.68 1.25
CA HIS A 98 -0.96 3.52 2.10
C HIS A 98 0.21 2.54 2.22
N ALA A 99 0.88 2.20 1.13
CA ALA A 99 2.07 1.35 1.15
C ALA A 99 3.21 1.96 1.98
N ILE A 100 3.47 3.25 1.79
CA ILE A 100 4.47 3.99 2.58
C ILE A 100 4.09 3.98 4.06
N ALA A 101 2.84 4.29 4.40
CA ALA A 101 2.34 4.31 5.76
C ALA A 101 2.48 2.94 6.46
N LEU A 102 2.27 1.84 5.74
CA LEU A 102 2.49 0.48 6.27
C LEU A 102 3.97 0.25 6.63
N LYS A 103 4.90 0.62 5.75
CA LYS A 103 6.34 0.49 6.01
C LYS A 103 6.78 1.36 7.18
N VAL A 104 6.32 2.62 7.23
CA VAL A 104 6.58 3.53 8.36
C VAL A 104 6.02 2.97 9.67
N THR A 105 4.83 2.36 9.64
CA THR A 105 4.24 1.70 10.81
C THR A 105 5.09 0.52 11.29
N CYS A 106 5.67 -0.25 10.37
CA CYS A 106 6.62 -1.31 10.71
C CYS A 106 7.86 -0.76 11.42
N ILE A 107 8.51 0.27 10.84
CA ILE A 107 9.68 0.92 11.44
C ILE A 107 9.33 1.45 12.84
N LYS A 108 8.22 2.18 12.97
CA LYS A 108 7.75 2.71 14.26
C LYS A 108 7.54 1.62 15.30
N ARG A 109 7.04 0.44 14.90
CA ARG A 109 6.86 -0.71 15.80
C ARG A 109 8.20 -1.24 16.30
N ILE A 110 9.19 -1.34 15.43
CA ILE A 110 10.52 -1.83 15.79
C ILE A 110 11.25 -0.82 16.69
N LEU A 111 11.07 0.48 16.46
CA LEU A 111 11.68 1.52 17.31
C LEU A 111 11.06 1.60 18.71
N ARG A 112 9.76 1.29 18.85
CA ARG A 112 9.03 1.42 20.13
C ARG A 112 9.05 0.15 20.97
N ASN A 113 9.03 -1.01 20.32
CA ASN A 113 9.17 -2.29 20.98
C ASN A 113 10.57 -2.78 20.63
N SER A 114 11.46 -2.90 21.61
CA SER A 114 12.69 -3.69 21.50
C SER A 114 12.30 -5.16 21.25
N CYS A 115 11.91 -5.47 20.00
CA CYS A 115 11.31 -6.74 19.65
C CYS A 115 12.39 -7.82 19.56
N ASN A 116 12.10 -8.99 20.14
CA ASN A 116 12.85 -10.24 20.05
C ASN A 116 12.84 -10.89 18.64
N VAL A 117 12.49 -10.16 17.57
CA VAL A 117 12.62 -10.66 16.19
C VAL A 117 14.04 -10.36 15.70
N VAL A 118 14.95 -11.21 16.18
CA VAL A 118 16.36 -11.35 15.81
C VAL A 118 16.40 -11.80 14.35
N PRO A 119 16.70 -10.94 13.33
CA PRO A 119 18.01 -10.30 13.14
C PRO A 119 17.98 -8.88 12.49
N LEU A 120 16.82 -8.26 12.28
CA LEU A 120 16.78 -6.90 11.68
C LEU A 120 17.14 -5.83 12.73
N CYS A 121 16.84 -6.10 14.01
CA CYS A 121 17.10 -5.18 15.12
C CYS A 121 18.58 -4.82 15.29
N CYS A 122 19.53 -5.71 14.93
CA CYS A 122 20.95 -5.45 15.19
C CYS A 122 21.58 -4.38 14.29
N HIS A 123 20.94 -3.98 13.19
CA HIS A 123 21.45 -2.94 12.30
C HIS A 123 20.67 -1.62 12.40
N ILE A 124 19.65 -1.55 13.25
CA ILE A 124 18.76 -0.37 13.31
C ILE A 124 19.48 0.85 13.84
N ASP A 125 20.35 0.68 14.84
CA ASP A 125 21.14 1.79 15.37
C ASP A 125 22.08 2.37 14.32
N ASP A 126 22.71 1.52 13.51
CA ASP A 126 23.58 1.95 12.42
C ASP A 126 22.78 2.57 11.27
N MET A 127 21.62 2.01 10.93
CA MET A 127 20.68 2.61 9.98
C MET A 127 20.22 4.00 10.42
N LEU A 128 19.95 4.21 11.72
CA LEU A 128 19.52 5.50 12.27
C LEU A 128 20.66 6.53 12.30
N LYS A 129 21.89 6.09 12.59
CA LYS A 129 23.07 6.97 12.69
C LYS A 129 23.60 7.41 11.34
N PHE A 130 23.70 6.47 10.40
CA PHE A 130 24.38 6.69 9.12
C PHE A 130 23.39 6.84 7.95
N GLY A 131 22.10 6.54 8.16
CA GLY A 131 21.06 6.75 7.17
C GLY A 131 21.34 6.01 5.86
N ASN A 132 21.20 6.71 4.74
CA ASN A 132 21.38 6.13 3.40
C ASN A 132 22.81 5.60 3.15
N VAL A 133 23.81 6.20 3.79
CA VAL A 133 25.23 5.83 3.63
C VAL A 133 25.48 4.39 4.09
N TYR A 134 24.81 3.97 5.16
CA TYR A 134 24.89 2.60 5.64
C TYR A 134 24.30 1.60 4.64
N PHE A 135 23.20 1.96 3.97
CA PHE A 135 22.60 1.08 2.97
C PHE A 135 23.42 0.96 1.70
N SER A 136 24.06 2.04 1.23
CA SER A 136 24.95 1.98 0.08
C SER A 136 26.17 1.11 0.36
N ASP A 137 26.82 1.32 1.52
CA ASP A 137 27.99 0.54 1.93
C ASP A 137 27.62 -0.93 2.20
N LEU A 138 26.45 -1.21 2.78
CA LEU A 138 25.95 -2.57 2.95
C LEU A 138 25.66 -3.24 1.60
N ALA A 139 25.04 -2.53 0.66
CA ALA A 139 24.75 -3.03 -0.68
C ALA A 139 26.04 -3.37 -1.46
N ASP A 140 27.07 -2.52 -1.36
CA ASP A 140 28.37 -2.74 -1.99
C ASP A 140 29.11 -3.95 -1.39
N ARG A 141 28.89 -4.25 -0.10
CA ARG A 141 29.48 -5.39 0.61
C ARG A 141 28.75 -6.71 0.35
N THR A 142 27.45 -6.67 0.05
CA THR A 142 26.66 -7.88 -0.17
C THR A 142 26.65 -8.26 -1.65
N SER A 143 27.28 -9.38 -1.99
CA SER A 143 27.34 -9.94 -3.36
C SER A 143 26.05 -10.65 -3.82
N ASN A 144 24.99 -10.60 -3.03
CA ASN A 144 23.75 -11.32 -3.32
C ASN A 144 22.93 -10.55 -4.36
N LEU A 145 23.09 -10.93 -5.63
CA LEU A 145 22.13 -10.65 -6.70
C LEU A 145 20.88 -11.51 -6.50
N PHE A 146 19.94 -11.04 -5.68
CA PHE A 146 18.55 -11.51 -5.68
C PHE A 146 17.60 -10.36 -5.98
#